data_AF-A0AAJ1ULX0-F1
#
_entry.id   AF-A0AAJ1ULX0-F1
#
_cell.length_a   1.000
_cell.length_b   1.000
_cell.length_c   1.000
_cell.angle_alpha   90.00
_cell.angle_beta   90.00
_cell.angle_gamma   90.00
#
_symmetry.space_group_name_H-M   'P 1'
#
loop_
_entity.id
_entity.type
_entity.pdbx_description
1 polymer ?
#
loop_
_entity_poly.entity_id
_entity_poly.type
_entity_poly.pdbx_seq_one_letter_code
_entity_poly.pdbx_strand_id
1 'polypeptide(L)'
;MSLPWIMQWPGILLPAIGLLIAVLAVLIGVIAHETHDTVKTVAAILRIGESDINSIRLAWGPFPFWMPASVAMSVRVPVRTAPAIRNFEDATDVAGQLMDVLEMADAEPPTLHRRIWSWKFTR
;
A
#
# COMPACT_ATOMS: atom_id res chain seq x y z
N MET A 1 -39.27 -37.80 -12.28
CA MET A 1 -38.72 -36.92 -13.34
C MET A 1 -37.53 -36.19 -12.75
N SER A 2 -36.31 -36.66 -13.00
CA SER A 2 -35.08 -36.00 -12.56
C SER A 2 -34.87 -34.73 -13.40
N LEU A 3 -34.84 -33.57 -12.75
CA LEU A 3 -34.43 -32.32 -13.41
C LEU A 3 -33.05 -32.56 -14.07
N PRO A 4 -32.84 -32.18 -15.34
CA PRO A 4 -31.56 -32.38 -16.01
C PRO A 4 -30.47 -31.65 -15.20
N TRP A 5 -29.41 -32.37 -14.85
CA TRP A 5 -28.24 -31.90 -14.07
C TRP A 5 -27.72 -30.52 -14.52
N ILE A 6 -27.85 -30.22 -15.82
CA ILE A 6 -27.49 -28.94 -16.46
C ILE A 6 -28.29 -27.72 -15.95
N MET A 7 -29.54 -27.89 -15.49
CA MET A 7 -30.36 -26.79 -14.96
C MET A 7 -30.11 -26.46 -13.48
N GLN A 8 -29.29 -27.24 -12.77
CA GLN A 8 -28.90 -26.96 -11.38
C GLN A 8 -27.73 -25.97 -11.27
N TRP A 9 -26.93 -25.86 -12.33
CA TRP A 9 -25.76 -24.99 -12.42
C TRP A 9 -26.06 -23.50 -12.20
N PRO A 10 -27.08 -22.87 -12.83
CA PRO A 10 -27.36 -21.45 -12.60
C PRO A 10 -27.77 -21.15 -11.16
N GLY A 11 -28.48 -22.07 -10.49
CA GLY A 11 -28.93 -21.90 -9.11
C GLY A 11 -27.80 -21.88 -8.08
N ILE A 12 -26.65 -22.46 -8.40
CA ILE A 12 -25.46 -22.51 -7.52
C ILE A 12 -24.39 -21.52 -7.98
N LEU A 13 -24.20 -21.35 -9.30
CA LEU A 13 -23.22 -20.41 -9.85
C LEU A 13 -23.54 -18.96 -9.52
N LEU A 14 -24.80 -18.55 -9.63
CA LEU A 14 -25.19 -17.16 -9.35
C LEU A 14 -24.90 -16.74 -7.90
N PRO A 15 -25.32 -17.50 -6.85
CA PRO A 15 -24.97 -17.14 -5.48
C PRO A 15 -23.46 -17.28 -5.21
N ALA A 16 -22.78 -18.28 -5.78
CA ALA A 16 -21.33 -18.42 -5.62
C ALA A 16 -20.54 -17.25 -6.21
N ILE A 17 -20.91 -16.77 -7.40
CA ILE A 17 -20.33 -15.58 -8.02
C ILE A 17 -20.66 -14.33 -7.21
N GLY A 18 -21.90 -14.19 -6.74
CA GLY A 18 -22.30 -13.08 -5.87
C GLY A 18 -21.49 -13.03 -4.58
N LEU A 19 -21.27 -14.18 -3.94
CA LEU A 19 -20.45 -14.31 -2.73
C LEU A 19 -18.98 -13.99 -3.01
N LEU A 20 -18.45 -14.46 -4.15
CA LEU A 20 -17.09 -14.12 -4.58
C LEU A 20 -16.91 -12.61 -4.78
N ILE A 21 -17.86 -11.94 -5.45
CA ILE A 21 -17.83 -10.49 -5.64
C ILE A 21 -17.92 -9.76 -4.31
N ALA A 22 -18.80 -10.21 -3.40
CA ALA A 22 -18.94 -9.62 -2.08
C ALA A 22 -17.64 -9.73 -1.26
N VAL A 23 -17.00 -10.90 -1.26
CA VAL A 23 -15.70 -11.11 -0.61
C VAL A 23 -14.63 -10.22 -1.24
N LEU A 24 -14.60 -10.11 -2.57
CA LEU A 24 -13.65 -9.24 -3.27
C LEU A 24 -13.86 -7.77 -2.91
N ALA A 25 -15.13 -7.32 -2.83
CA ALA A 25 -15.47 -5.95 -2.48
C ALA A 25 -15.09 -5.62 -1.03
N VAL A 26 -15.34 -6.54 -0.09
CA VAL A 26 -14.90 -6.40 1.30
C VAL A 26 -13.37 -6.34 1.37
N LEU A 27 -12.67 -7.22 0.66
CA LEU A 27 -11.20 -7.24 0.63
C LEU A 27 -10.62 -5.92 0.08
N ILE A 28 -11.15 -5.42 -1.03
CA ILE A 28 -10.75 -4.12 -1.61
C ILE A 28 -11.04 -2.98 -0.61
N GLY A 29 -12.18 -3.02 0.07
CA GLY A 29 -12.55 -2.04 1.10
C GLY A 29 -11.59 -2.02 2.28
N VAL A 30 -11.23 -3.19 2.81
CA VAL A 30 -10.24 -3.34 3.90
C VAL A 30 -8.88 -2.80 3.46
N ILE A 31 -8.38 -3.21 2.29
CA ILE A 31 -7.10 -2.75 1.74
C ILE A 31 -7.10 -1.23 1.54
N ALA A 32 -8.19 -0.68 1.01
CA ALA A 32 -8.33 0.77 0.82
C ALA A 32 -8.35 1.52 2.15
N HIS A 33 -9.03 0.98 3.17
CA HIS A 33 -9.10 1.57 4.50
C HIS A 33 -7.73 1.55 5.21
N GLU A 34 -7.07 0.40 5.24
CA GLU A 34 -5.72 0.26 5.81
C GLU A 34 -4.71 1.16 5.09
N THR A 35 -4.81 1.26 3.76
CA THR A 35 -3.96 2.16 2.98
C THR A 35 -4.21 3.61 3.36
N HIS A 36 -5.47 4.02 3.54
CA HIS A 36 -5.82 5.40 3.87
C HIS A 36 -5.35 5.81 5.27
N ASP A 37 -5.49 4.92 6.25
CA ASP A 37 -4.97 5.16 7.60
C ASP A 37 -3.44 5.21 7.62
N THR A 38 -2.80 4.31 6.87
CA THR A 38 -1.34 4.34 6.72
C THR A 38 -0.85 5.61 6.02
N VAL A 39 -1.53 6.05 4.96
CA VAL A 39 -1.23 7.33 4.27
C VAL A 39 -1.32 8.50 5.24
N LYS A 40 -2.35 8.55 6.10
CA LYS A 40 -2.51 9.61 7.11
C LYS A 40 -1.38 9.60 8.14
N THR A 41 -0.99 8.41 8.61
CA THR A 41 0.12 8.27 9.55
C THR A 41 1.46 8.71 8.94
N VAL A 42 1.72 8.29 7.69
CA VAL A 42 2.90 8.74 6.93
C VAL A 42 2.87 10.25 6.70
N ALA A 43 1.71 10.82 6.36
CA ALA A 43 1.55 12.27 6.21
C ALA A 43 1.81 13.01 7.53
N ALA A 44 1.36 12.48 8.66
CA ALA A 44 1.59 13.07 9.98
C ALA A 44 3.07 13.09 10.36
N ILE A 45 3.80 11.98 10.15
CA ILE A 45 5.26 11.88 10.40
C ILE A 45 6.02 12.89 9.52
N LEU A 46 5.65 12.95 8.24
CA LEU A 46 6.26 13.85 7.27
C LEU A 46 5.80 15.31 7.39
N ARG A 47 4.89 15.60 8.34
CA ARG A 47 4.27 16.93 8.56
C ARG A 47 3.67 17.51 7.27
N ILE A 48 3.08 16.63 6.47
CA ILE A 48 2.44 16.95 5.19
C ILE A 48 1.03 17.48 5.47
N GLY A 49 0.68 18.62 4.86
CA GLY A 49 -0.66 19.19 4.97
C GLY A 49 -1.73 18.32 4.28
N GLU A 50 -2.97 18.37 4.77
CA GLU A 50 -4.09 17.60 4.24
C GLU A 50 -4.33 17.78 2.73
N SER A 51 -4.02 18.97 2.20
CA SER A 51 -4.10 19.29 0.77
C SER A 51 -3.20 18.42 -0.12
N ASP A 52 -2.08 17.94 0.41
CA ASP A 52 -1.05 17.25 -0.34
C ASP A 52 -0.95 15.76 -0.02
N ILE A 53 -1.84 15.23 0.81
CA ILE A 53 -1.90 13.80 1.16
C ILE A 53 -1.99 12.92 -0.08
N ASN A 54 -2.80 13.33 -1.08
CA ASN A 54 -2.96 12.60 -2.34
C ASN A 54 -1.68 12.53 -3.20
N SER A 55 -0.66 13.32 -2.87
CA SER A 55 0.64 13.27 -3.55
C SER A 55 1.57 12.19 -3.01
N ILE A 56 1.26 11.63 -1.83
CA ILE A 56 1.93 10.47 -1.25
C ILE A 56 1.45 9.23 -2.01
N ARG A 57 2.38 8.49 -2.62
CA ARG A 57 2.07 7.19 -3.21
C ARG A 57 2.61 6.09 -2.32
N LEU A 58 1.70 5.34 -1.70
CA LEU A 58 1.99 4.06 -1.10
C LEU A 58 1.76 2.96 -2.13
N ALA A 59 2.70 2.05 -2.25
CA ALA A 59 2.48 0.80 -2.95
C ALA A 59 2.81 -0.35 -2.00
N TRP A 60 1.77 -1.11 -1.67
CA TRP A 60 1.82 -2.40 -1.00
C TRP A 60 2.01 -3.48 -2.05
N GLY A 61 2.82 -4.50 -1.78
CA GLY A 61 2.96 -5.62 -2.71
C GLY A 61 3.20 -6.94 -2.01
N PRO A 62 2.75 -8.06 -2.61
CA PRO A 62 3.68 -9.09 -3.03
C PRO A 62 4.28 -8.59 -4.36
N PHE A 63 5.54 -8.13 -4.35
CA PHE A 63 6.14 -7.73 -5.62
C PHE A 63 6.15 -8.92 -6.60
N PRO A 64 6.07 -8.66 -7.92
CA PRO A 64 6.18 -9.73 -8.90
C PRO A 64 7.45 -10.57 -8.65
N PHE A 65 7.37 -11.90 -8.71
CA PHE A 65 8.39 -12.90 -8.31
C PHE A 65 9.82 -12.71 -8.86
N TRP A 66 10.00 -11.82 -9.84
CA TRP A 66 11.28 -11.40 -10.42
C TRP A 66 11.93 -10.20 -9.71
N MET A 67 11.30 -9.62 -8.68
CA MET A 67 11.94 -8.70 -7.72
C MET A 67 12.38 -9.48 -6.47
N PRO A 68 13.48 -9.09 -5.82
CA PRO A 68 13.93 -9.75 -4.59
C PRO A 68 12.77 -9.74 -3.58
N ALA A 69 12.45 -10.93 -3.07
CA ALA A 69 11.24 -11.26 -2.33
C ALA A 69 11.07 -10.56 -0.96
N SER A 70 11.79 -9.48 -0.70
CA SER A 70 11.89 -8.84 0.61
C SER A 70 11.08 -7.55 0.75
N VAL A 71 10.80 -6.81 -0.33
CA VAL A 71 10.12 -5.50 -0.20
C VAL A 71 8.63 -5.71 0.09
N ALA A 72 8.17 -5.32 1.28
CA ALA A 72 6.77 -5.39 1.69
C ALA A 72 6.00 -4.11 1.32
N MET A 73 6.68 -2.96 1.36
CA MET A 73 6.04 -1.65 1.16
C MET A 73 7.00 -0.64 0.53
N SER A 74 6.48 0.23 -0.34
CA SER A 74 7.23 1.39 -0.83
C SER A 74 6.45 2.69 -0.63
N VAL A 75 7.16 3.70 -0.15
CA VAL A 75 6.63 5.04 0.13
C VAL A 75 7.30 6.01 -0.83
N ARG A 76 6.51 6.74 -1.62
CA ARG A 76 7.01 7.76 -2.55
C ARG A 76 6.38 9.12 -2.27
N VAL A 77 7.23 10.11 -2.01
CA VAL A 77 6.80 11.45 -1.61
C VAL A 77 7.54 12.51 -2.43
N PRO A 78 6.83 13.42 -3.12
CA PRO A 78 7.45 14.54 -3.80
C PRO A 78 8.17 15.47 -2.80
N VAL A 79 9.36 15.94 -3.16
CA VAL A 79 10.17 16.86 -2.31
C VAL A 79 9.38 18.12 -1.94
N ARG A 80 8.55 18.63 -2.86
CA ARG A 80 7.69 19.80 -2.61
C ARG A 80 6.70 19.61 -1.46
N THR A 81 6.32 18.36 -1.21
CA THR A 81 5.29 17.99 -0.24
C THR A 81 5.92 17.77 1.16
N ALA A 82 7.18 17.35 1.22
CA ALA A 82 7.91 17.12 2.46
C ALA A 82 9.12 18.10 2.57
N PRO A 83 8.89 19.41 2.81
CA PRO A 83 9.95 20.41 2.90
C PRO A 83 10.88 20.21 4.11
N ALA A 84 10.46 19.37 5.06
CA ALA A 84 11.26 18.96 6.21
C ALA A 84 12.47 18.09 5.80
N ILE A 85 12.43 17.41 4.66
CA ILE A 85 13.51 16.53 4.19
C ILE A 85 14.39 17.31 3.21
N ARG A 86 15.53 17.80 3.70
CA ARG A 86 16.44 18.64 2.91
C ARG A 86 17.61 17.85 2.35
N ASN A 87 18.03 16.80 3.06
CA ASN A 87 19.17 15.98 2.70
C ASN A 87 18.87 14.48 2.87
N PHE A 88 19.86 13.62 2.57
CA PHE A 88 19.74 12.17 2.74
C PHE A 88 19.73 11.74 4.22
N GLU A 89 20.29 12.54 5.12
CA GLU A 89 20.31 12.27 6.57
C GLU A 89 18.89 12.40 7.14
N ASP A 90 18.22 13.52 6.88
CA ASP A 90 16.80 13.73 7.19
C ASP A 90 15.93 12.62 6.58
N ALA A 91 16.23 12.20 5.36
CA ALA A 91 15.50 11.12 4.68
C ALA A 91 15.72 9.75 5.33
N THR A 92 16.90 9.53 5.94
CA THR A 92 17.24 8.30 6.65
C THR A 92 16.61 8.29 8.04
N ASP A 93 16.59 9.42 8.75
CA ASP A 93 15.89 9.56 10.03
C ASP A 93 14.38 9.31 9.87
N VAL A 94 13.81 9.87 8.81
CA VAL A 94 12.41 9.60 8.43
C VAL A 94 12.21 8.13 8.07
N ALA A 95 13.16 7.48 7.40
CA ALA A 95 13.07 6.05 7.10
C ALA A 95 12.98 5.23 8.39
N GLY A 96 13.78 5.56 9.41
CA GLY A 96 13.73 4.92 10.73
C GLY A 96 12.39 5.11 11.43
N GLN A 97 11.84 6.33 11.43
CA GLN A 97 10.51 6.60 12.01
C GLN A 97 9.39 5.88 11.27
N LEU A 98 9.46 5.84 9.93
CA LEU A 98 8.50 5.09 9.11
C LEU A 98 8.61 3.59 9.36
N MET A 99 9.82 3.05 9.52
CA MET A 99 10.04 1.63 9.79
C MET A 99 9.41 1.21 11.12
N ASP A 100 9.60 2.00 12.19
CA ASP A 100 9.02 1.74 13.51
C ASP A 100 7.48 1.78 13.48
N VAL A 101 6.92 2.82 12.87
CA VAL A 101 5.46 3.03 12.83
C VAL A 101 4.74 2.06 11.87
N LEU A 102 5.41 1.65 10.80
CA LEU A 102 4.88 0.66 9.85
C LEU A 102 5.15 -0.78 10.30
N GLU A 103 5.77 -1.00 11.46
CA GLU A 103 6.16 -2.31 11.99
C GLU A 103 6.95 -3.15 10.96
N MET A 104 7.92 -2.52 10.30
CA MET A 104 8.78 -3.12 9.28
C MET A 104 10.12 -3.55 9.88
N ALA A 105 10.71 -4.62 9.36
CA ALA A 105 11.93 -5.21 9.93
C ALA A 105 13.21 -4.53 9.43
N ASP A 106 13.22 -4.06 8.18
CA ASP A 106 14.36 -3.38 7.59
C ASP A 106 13.91 -2.39 6.49
N ALA A 107 14.80 -1.47 6.12
CA ALA A 107 14.56 -0.45 5.11
C ALA A 107 15.76 -0.32 4.17
N GLU A 108 15.51 -0.31 2.85
CA GLU A 108 16.54 0.05 1.89
C GLU A 108 16.92 1.54 2.03
N PRO A 109 18.18 1.91 1.72
CA PRO A 109 18.60 3.31 1.73
C PRO A 109 17.65 4.21 0.92
N PRO A 110 17.29 5.40 1.44
CA PRO A 110 16.39 6.31 0.75
C PRO A 110 16.99 6.74 -0.59
N THR A 111 16.17 6.74 -1.64
CA THR A 111 16.58 7.17 -2.97
C THR A 111 15.84 8.44 -3.38
N LEU A 112 16.55 9.35 -4.05
CA LEU A 112 15.98 10.56 -4.63
C LEU A 112 16.00 10.44 -6.15
N HIS A 113 14.83 10.31 -6.78
CA HIS A 113 14.70 10.29 -8.23
C HIS A 113 13.66 11.31 -8.69
N ARG A 114 14.02 12.17 -9.66
CA ARG A 114 13.11 13.18 -10.24
C ARG A 114 12.35 14.01 -9.19
N ARG A 115 13.03 14.45 -8.13
CA ARG A 115 12.45 15.21 -7.00
C ARG A 115 11.36 14.44 -6.23
N ILE A 116 11.47 13.12 -6.19
CA ILE A 116 10.61 12.24 -5.38
C ILE A 116 11.53 11.43 -4.49
N TRP A 117 11.31 11.54 -3.19
CA TRP A 117 11.90 10.64 -2.20
C TRP A 117 11.18 9.30 -2.27
N SER A 118 11.96 8.22 -2.28
CA SER A 118 11.45 6.86 -2.32
C SER A 118 12.12 6.03 -1.24
N TRP A 119 11.30 5.45 -0.37
CA TRP A 119 11.68 4.46 0.62
C TRP A 119 11.08 3.11 0.26
N LYS A 120 11.79 2.05 0.61
CA LYS A 120 11.32 0.68 0.47
C LYS A 120 11.60 -0.03 1.77
N PHE A 121 10.59 -0.72 2.26
CA PHE A 121 10.60 -1.40 3.54
C PHE A 121 10.37 -2.89 3.32
N THR A 122 11.01 -3.70 4.15
CA THR A 122 10.93 -5.15 4.15
C THR A 122 10.35 -5.63 5.49
N ARG A 123 9.71 -6.79 5.50
CA ARG A 123 9.10 -7.39 6.71
C ARG A 123 9.87 -8.62 7.15
#